data_AF-Q5TXP8-F1
#
_entry.id   AF-Q5TXP8-F1
#
_cell.length_a   1.000
_cell.length_b   1.000
_cell.length_c   1.000
_cell.angle_alpha   90.00
_cell.angle_beta   90.00
_cell.angle_gamma   90.00
#
_symmetry.space_group_name_H-M   'P 1'
#
loop_
_entity.id
_entity.type
_entity.pdbx_description
1 polymer ?
#
loop_
_entity_poly.entity_id
_entity_poly.type
_entity_poly.pdbx_seq_one_letter_code
_entity_poly.pdbx_strand_id
1 'polypeptide(L)'
;MNFSFKQYRLVPYGNHSYIEVLGEGKELPLYGNGGFRFLWDSKYDAAMVAFLDCLQQFKEEIVRRDPDFCLPYLMEKGKIEDASTGSSFSIKIQFNSEEQWTKALKYLLTNLKWVLTWVSSQFTEDKQR
;
A
#
# COMPACT_ATOMS: atom_id res chain seq x y z
N MET A 1 13.43 -10.53 6.93
CA MET A 1 12.84 -9.69 7.99
C MET A 1 11.64 -10.40 8.59
N ASN A 2 11.53 -10.50 9.92
CA ASN A 2 10.34 -11.04 10.60
C ASN A 2 9.46 -9.87 11.05
N PHE A 3 8.43 -9.55 10.28
CA PHE A 3 7.51 -8.44 10.54
C PHE A 3 6.07 -8.92 10.35
N SER A 4 5.15 -8.44 11.17
CA SER A 4 3.73 -8.78 11.09
C SER A 4 2.91 -7.51 11.22
N PHE A 5 1.94 -7.34 10.33
CA PHE A 5 1.01 -6.22 10.37
C PHE A 5 0.03 -6.37 11.54
N LYS A 6 -0.43 -5.25 12.09
CA LYS A 6 -1.24 -5.23 13.33
C LYS A 6 -2.69 -5.65 13.13
N GLN A 7 -3.39 -5.01 12.18
CA GLN A 7 -4.84 -5.18 11.97
C GLN A 7 -5.18 -6.04 10.75
N TYR A 8 -4.18 -6.38 9.95
CA TYR A 8 -4.38 -6.93 8.62
C TYR A 8 -3.46 -8.13 8.38
N ARG A 9 -3.91 -9.05 7.54
CA ARG A 9 -3.05 -10.08 6.95
C ARG A 9 -3.19 -10.02 5.44
N LEU A 10 -2.06 -9.82 4.75
CA LEU A 10 -2.01 -9.90 3.29
C LEU A 10 -2.07 -11.36 2.88
N VAL A 11 -3.00 -11.72 1.98
CA VAL A 11 -3.15 -13.08 1.47
C VAL A 11 -2.91 -13.09 -0.05
N PRO A 12 -1.71 -13.51 -0.50
CA PRO A 12 -1.43 -13.70 -1.92
C PRO A 12 -2.30 -14.82 -2.49
N TYR A 13 -3.09 -14.52 -3.51
CA TYR A 13 -4.01 -15.47 -4.12
C TYR A 13 -4.14 -15.22 -5.63
N GLY A 14 -2.98 -15.12 -6.30
CA GLY A 14 -2.90 -14.79 -7.71
C GLY A 14 -3.57 -13.46 -8.04
N ASN A 15 -4.40 -13.44 -9.09
CA ASN A 15 -5.19 -12.27 -9.49
C ASN A 15 -6.42 -12.01 -8.59
N HIS A 16 -6.65 -12.82 -7.55
CA HIS A 16 -7.73 -12.68 -6.57
C HIS A 16 -7.19 -12.50 -5.15
N SER A 17 -6.01 -11.89 -5.01
CA SER A 17 -5.41 -11.59 -3.70
C SER A 17 -6.35 -10.70 -2.85
N TYR A 18 -6.27 -10.84 -1.53
CA TYR A 18 -7.14 -10.12 -0.60
C TYR A 18 -6.43 -9.82 0.72
N ILE A 19 -7.07 -9.03 1.56
CA ILE A 19 -6.63 -8.71 2.91
C ILE A 19 -7.65 -9.25 3.90
N GLU A 20 -7.19 -9.95 4.92
CA GLU A 20 -8.02 -10.30 6.06
C GLU A 20 -7.89 -9.25 7.17
N VAL A 21 -9.02 -8.87 7.77
CA VAL A 21 -9.07 -8.06 8.98
C VAL A 21 -8.94 -8.99 10.20
N LEU A 22 -7.85 -8.84 10.94
CA LEU A 22 -7.55 -9.66 12.11
C LEU A 22 -8.59 -9.41 13.21
N GLY A 23 -9.11 -10.50 13.80
CA GLY A 23 -10.14 -10.44 14.84
C GLY A 23 -11.58 -10.39 14.33
N GLU A 24 -11.82 -9.91 13.11
CA GLU A 24 -13.16 -9.88 12.51
C GLU A 24 -13.41 -11.05 11.54
N GLY A 25 -12.35 -11.68 11.01
CA GLY A 25 -12.47 -12.74 9.99
C GLY A 25 -13.05 -12.22 8.67
N LYS A 26 -13.01 -10.91 8.44
CA LYS A 26 -13.54 -10.24 7.26
C LYS A 26 -12.49 -10.18 6.16
N GLU A 27 -12.88 -10.56 4.95
CA GLU A 27 -12.04 -10.46 3.75
C GLU A 27 -12.33 -9.16 2.99
N LEU A 28 -11.26 -8.50 2.55
CA LEU A 28 -11.25 -7.29 1.74
C LEU A 28 -10.55 -7.60 0.40
N PRO A 29 -11.30 -7.76 -0.70
CA PRO A 29 -10.74 -8.17 -1.99
C PRO A 29 -9.90 -7.04 -2.62
N LEU A 30 -8.68 -7.35 -3.07
CA LEU A 30 -7.84 -6.44 -3.87
C LEU A 30 -8.07 -6.62 -5.38
N TYR A 31 -9.26 -7.09 -5.74
CA TYR A 31 -9.72 -7.29 -7.10
C TYR A 31 -11.18 -6.84 -7.19
N GLY A 32 -11.64 -6.57 -8.40
CA GLY A 32 -13.03 -6.25 -8.65
C GLY A 32 -13.47 -6.75 -10.01
N ASN A 33 -14.79 -6.89 -10.17
CA ASN A 33 -15.37 -7.23 -11.47
C ASN A 33 -15.50 -5.94 -12.28
N GLY A 34 -14.88 -5.90 -13.47
CA GLY A 34 -14.83 -4.70 -14.31
C GLY A 34 -16.19 -4.13 -14.71
N GLY A 35 -16.16 -2.96 -15.37
CA GLY A 35 -17.35 -2.20 -15.76
C GLY A 35 -17.83 -1.24 -14.67
N PHE A 36 -18.97 -0.58 -14.93
CA PHE A 36 -19.46 0.51 -14.07
C PHE A 36 -19.70 0.11 -12.60
N ARG A 37 -19.94 -1.17 -12.30
CA ARG A 37 -20.12 -1.66 -10.91
C ARG A 37 -18.85 -1.55 -10.07
N PHE A 38 -17.68 -1.64 -10.69
CA PHE A 38 -16.39 -1.49 -10.00
C PHE A 38 -16.23 -0.09 -9.38
N LEU A 39 -16.76 0.94 -10.05
CA LEU A 39 -16.72 2.32 -9.58
C LEU A 39 -17.54 2.55 -8.29
N TRP A 40 -18.35 1.56 -7.88
CA TRP A 40 -19.17 1.60 -6.67
C TRP A 40 -18.80 0.49 -5.67
N ASP A 41 -17.64 -0.16 -5.82
CA ASP A 41 -17.22 -1.24 -4.93
C ASP A 41 -16.55 -0.69 -3.65
N SER A 42 -17.34 -0.58 -2.58
CA SER A 42 -16.86 -0.12 -1.28
C SER A 42 -15.93 -1.10 -0.58
N LYS A 43 -15.94 -2.40 -0.96
CA LYS A 43 -15.05 -3.41 -0.39
C LYS A 43 -13.66 -3.30 -1.00
N TYR A 44 -13.57 -3.06 -2.31
CA TYR A 44 -12.29 -2.80 -2.98
C TYR A 44 -11.62 -1.55 -2.40
N ASP A 45 -12.37 -0.45 -2.22
CA ASP A 45 -11.84 0.76 -1.59
C ASP A 45 -11.32 0.51 -0.17
N ALA A 46 -12.07 -0.25 0.63
CA ALA A 46 -11.62 -0.64 1.97
C ALA A 46 -10.34 -1.50 1.91
N ALA A 47 -10.24 -2.42 0.95
CA ALA A 47 -9.04 -3.24 0.74
C ALA A 47 -7.82 -2.38 0.37
N MET A 48 -7.98 -1.42 -0.55
CA MET A 48 -6.91 -0.53 -0.97
C MET A 48 -6.44 0.40 0.16
N VAL A 49 -7.35 0.87 1.02
CA VAL A 49 -7.00 1.63 2.22
C VAL A 49 -6.22 0.76 3.21
N ALA A 50 -6.67 -0.48 3.46
CA ALA A 50 -5.97 -1.42 4.33
C ALA A 50 -4.59 -1.79 3.78
N PHE A 51 -4.45 -1.92 2.46
CA PHE A 51 -3.16 -2.16 1.80
C PHE A 51 -2.20 -0.99 1.99
N LEU A 52 -2.70 0.24 1.84
CA LEU A 52 -1.90 1.44 2.06
C LEU A 52 -1.43 1.56 3.52
N ASP A 53 -2.31 1.22 4.46
CA ASP A 53 -1.95 1.16 5.88
C ASP A 53 -0.87 0.11 6.18
N CYS A 54 -0.96 -1.07 5.55
CA CYS A 54 0.10 -2.07 5.64
C CYS A 54 1.46 -1.51 5.16
N LEU A 55 1.48 -0.81 4.01
CA LEU A 55 2.72 -0.22 3.51
C LEU A 55 3.25 0.88 4.44
N GLN A 56 2.37 1.68 5.05
CA GLN A 56 2.74 2.67 6.06
C GLN A 56 3.36 2.02 7.30
N GLN A 57 2.74 0.96 7.84
CA GLN A 57 3.30 0.19 8.97
C GLN A 57 4.68 -0.39 8.62
N PHE A 58 4.86 -0.88 7.39
CA PHE A 58 6.15 -1.41 6.96
C PHE A 58 7.21 -0.31 6.84
N LYS A 59 6.85 0.86 6.30
CA LYS A 59 7.71 2.04 6.26
C LYS A 59 8.16 2.45 7.67
N GLU A 60 7.27 2.44 8.65
CA GLU A 60 7.62 2.75 10.05
C GLU A 60 8.62 1.76 10.64
N GLU A 61 8.48 0.47 10.34
CA GLU A 61 9.45 -0.56 10.75
C GLU A 61 10.82 -0.39 10.07
N ILE A 62 10.84 0.05 8.80
CA ILE A 62 12.09 0.39 8.10
C ILE A 62 12.75 1.59 8.78
N VAL A 63 12.00 2.68 9.03
CA VAL A 63 12.51 3.89 9.70
C VAL A 63 13.06 3.60 11.09
N ARG A 64 12.47 2.64 11.82
CA ARG A 64 12.99 2.19 13.11
C ARG A 64 14.40 1.58 13.02
N ARG A 65 14.76 1.02 11.86
CA ARG A 65 16.08 0.39 11.59
C ARG A 65 17.04 1.36 10.89
N ASP A 66 16.50 2.19 10.00
CA ASP A 66 17.21 3.18 9.20
C ASP A 66 16.47 4.52 9.29
N PRO A 67 16.82 5.38 10.26
CA PRO A 67 16.13 6.65 10.48
C PRO A 67 16.18 7.62 9.30
N ASP A 68 17.15 7.47 8.40
CA ASP A 68 17.32 8.32 7.23
C ASP A 68 16.47 7.85 6.05
N PHE A 69 15.86 6.66 6.12
CA PHE A 69 14.97 6.15 5.10
C PHE A 69 13.71 7.01 4.97
N CYS A 70 13.49 7.54 3.76
CA CYS A 70 12.27 8.25 3.42
C CYS A 70 11.67 7.71 2.12
N LEU A 71 10.34 7.70 2.06
CA LEU A 71 9.61 7.44 0.83
C LEU A 71 9.32 8.76 0.12
N PRO A 72 9.33 8.78 -1.23
CA PRO A 72 9.06 9.99 -1.98
C PRO A 72 7.61 10.49 -1.80
N TYR A 73 6.68 9.60 -1.48
CA TYR A 73 5.27 9.94 -1.29
C TYR A 73 4.79 9.57 0.12
N LEU A 74 4.14 10.52 0.79
CA LEU A 74 3.53 10.31 2.10
C LEU A 74 2.23 9.52 1.96
N MET A 75 1.89 8.71 2.95
CA MET A 75 0.72 7.85 2.93
C MET A 75 -0.08 8.03 4.22
N GLU A 76 -1.32 8.50 4.11
CA GLU A 76 -2.18 8.70 5.28
C GLU A 76 -3.66 8.51 4.93
N LYS A 77 -4.39 7.72 5.73
CA LYS A 77 -5.86 7.58 5.68
C LYS A 77 -6.45 7.35 4.28
N GLY A 78 -5.77 6.54 3.46
CA GLY A 78 -6.21 6.24 2.09
C GLY A 78 -5.85 7.30 1.05
N LYS A 79 -4.96 8.24 1.38
CA LYS A 79 -4.39 9.21 0.44
C LYS A 79 -2.89 9.06 0.33
N ILE A 80 -2.37 9.39 -0.85
CA ILE A 80 -0.94 9.44 -1.13
C ILE A 80 -0.61 10.85 -1.58
N GLU A 81 0.36 11.46 -0.92
CA GLU A 81 0.73 12.86 -1.09
C GLU A 81 2.17 13.02 -1.56
N ASP A 82 2.37 13.93 -2.51
CA ASP A 82 3.66 14.40 -2.96
C ASP A 82 3.98 15.72 -2.28
N ALA A 83 4.83 15.68 -1.25
CA ALA A 83 5.21 16.85 -0.47
C ALA A 83 5.94 17.93 -1.30
N SER A 84 6.53 17.57 -2.44
CA SER A 84 7.22 18.53 -3.31
C SER A 84 6.25 19.41 -4.10
N THR A 85 5.07 18.88 -4.44
CA THR A 85 4.05 19.59 -5.22
C THR A 85 2.81 19.97 -4.39
N GLY A 86 2.68 19.43 -3.17
CA GLY A 86 1.47 19.54 -2.34
C GLY A 86 0.27 18.76 -2.91
N SER A 87 0.49 17.91 -3.92
CA SER A 87 -0.60 17.15 -4.55
C SER A 87 -0.96 15.93 -3.71
N SER A 88 -2.25 15.75 -3.44
CA SER A 88 -2.77 14.60 -2.67
C SER A 88 -3.83 13.85 -3.48
N PHE A 89 -3.65 12.53 -3.64
CA PHE A 89 -4.54 11.67 -4.43
C PHE A 89 -5.11 10.54 -3.56
N SER A 90 -6.40 10.25 -3.75
CA SER A 90 -7.07 9.15 -3.04
C SER A 90 -6.78 7.80 -3.70
N ILE A 91 -6.53 6.77 -2.89
CA ILE A 91 -6.40 5.37 -3.36
C ILE A 91 -7.76 4.71 -3.64
N LYS A 92 -8.84 5.36 -3.19
CA LYS A 92 -10.22 4.93 -3.41
C LYS A 92 -10.66 5.27 -4.84
N ILE A 93 -11.44 4.41 -5.46
CA ILE A 93 -12.04 4.64 -6.76
C ILE A 93 -13.38 5.38 -6.66
N GLN A 94 -14.14 5.18 -5.58
CA GLN A 94 -15.42 5.88 -5.41
C GLN A 94 -15.21 7.39 -5.30
N PHE A 95 -16.07 8.15 -6.00
CA PHE A 95 -16.05 9.62 -6.04
C PHE A 95 -14.69 10.20 -6.46
N ASN A 96 -13.94 9.46 -7.27
CA ASN A 96 -12.62 9.84 -7.76
C ASN A 96 -12.60 9.81 -9.29
N SER A 97 -11.68 10.56 -9.92
CA SER A 97 -11.44 10.41 -11.36
C SER A 97 -10.46 9.26 -11.61
N GLU A 98 -10.61 8.57 -12.75
CA GLU A 98 -9.67 7.50 -13.14
C GLU A 98 -8.23 8.01 -13.22
N GLU A 99 -8.03 9.25 -13.68
CA GLU A 99 -6.71 9.90 -13.74
C GLU A 99 -6.09 10.05 -12.35
N GLN A 100 -6.84 10.62 -11.39
CA GLN A 100 -6.35 10.84 -10.02
C GLN A 100 -6.12 9.51 -9.29
N TRP A 101 -7.03 8.55 -9.45
CA TRP A 101 -6.88 7.20 -8.92
C TRP A 101 -5.64 6.48 -9.50
N THR A 102 -5.45 6.53 -10.82
CA THR A 102 -4.26 5.98 -11.49
C THR A 102 -2.98 6.64 -11.00
N LYS A 103 -3.00 7.96 -10.77
CA LYS A 103 -1.86 8.69 -10.21
C LYS A 103 -1.54 8.26 -8.78
N ALA A 104 -2.55 8.02 -7.94
CA ALA A 104 -2.36 7.44 -6.61
C ALA A 104 -1.71 6.05 -6.70
N LEU A 105 -2.21 5.17 -7.57
CA LEU A 105 -1.63 3.83 -7.79
C LEU A 105 -0.17 3.89 -8.27
N LYS A 106 0.15 4.84 -9.16
CA LYS A 106 1.54 5.08 -9.62
C LYS A 106 2.46 5.48 -8.46
N TYR A 107 1.99 6.34 -7.56
CA TYR A 107 2.76 6.76 -6.39
C TYR A 107 2.94 5.60 -5.41
N LEU A 108 1.89 4.81 -5.17
CA LEU A 108 1.95 3.57 -4.38
C LEU A 108 3.03 2.61 -4.91
N LEU A 109 3.03 2.32 -6.22
CA LEU A 109 4.02 1.44 -6.86
C LEU A 109 5.44 1.99 -6.77
N THR A 110 5.59 3.32 -6.83
CA THR A 110 6.88 3.96 -6.67
C THR A 110 7.40 3.77 -5.24
N ASN A 111 6.56 4.00 -4.23
CA ASN A 111 6.91 3.72 -2.84
C ASN A 111 7.31 2.24 -2.63
N LEU A 112 6.56 1.30 -3.20
CA LEU A 112 6.89 -0.13 -3.16
C LEU A 112 8.25 -0.43 -3.79
N LYS A 113 8.59 0.23 -4.91
CA LYS A 113 9.92 0.09 -5.55
C LYS A 113 11.06 0.60 -4.66
N TRP A 114 10.85 1.71 -3.96
CA TRP A 114 11.83 2.25 -3.01
C TRP A 114 12.04 1.29 -1.83
N VAL A 115 10.95 0.80 -1.25
CA VAL A 115 10.98 -0.24 -0.22
C VAL A 115 11.74 -1.48 -0.71
N LEU A 116 11.44 -1.98 -1.90
CA LEU A 116 12.11 -3.15 -2.47
C LEU A 116 13.61 -2.92 -2.65
N THR A 117 14.00 -1.75 -3.16
CA THR A 117 15.41 -1.36 -3.31
C THR A 117 16.14 -1.38 -1.96
N TRP A 118 15.53 -0.78 -0.94
CA TRP A 118 16.09 -0.77 0.41
C TRP A 118 16.22 -2.18 0.99
N VAL A 119 15.15 -2.98 0.95
CA VAL A 119 15.19 -4.37 1.43
C VAL A 119 16.28 -5.19 0.71
N SER A 120 16.46 -4.96 -0.60
CA SER A 120 17.47 -5.66 -1.40
C SER A 120 18.91 -5.25 -1.04
N SER A 121 19.15 -3.99 -0.65
CA SER A 121 20.48 -3.55 -0.21
C SER A 121 20.88 -4.23 1.11
N GLN A 122 19.93 -4.35 2.05
CA GLN A 122 20.17 -5.03 3.34
C GLN A 122 20.61 -6.50 3.14
N PHE A 123 19.97 -7.23 2.20
CA PHE A 123 20.36 -8.61 1.90
C PHE A 123 21.72 -8.74 1.21
N THR A 124 22.19 -7.68 0.54
CA THR A 124 23.50 -7.68 -0.11
C THR A 124 24.60 -7.48 0.92
N GLU A 125 24.37 -6.60 1.90
CA GLU A 125 25.28 -6.37 3.03
C GLU A 125 25.40 -7.63 3.93
N ASP A 126 24.28 -8.32 4.19
CA ASP A 126 24.26 -9.57 4.97
C ASP A 126 25.08 -10.71 4.32
N LYS A 127 25.28 -10.70 3.00
CA LYS A 127 26.10 -11.71 2.30
C LYS A 127 27.60 -11.38 2.28
N GLN A 128 27.97 -10.14 2.59
CA GLN A 128 29.37 -9.70 2.63
C GLN A 128 29.98 -9.80 4.03
N ARG A 129 29.17 -10.15 5.03
CA ARG A 129 29.57 -10.32 6.43
C ARG A 129 29.65 -11.79 6.82
#